data_AF-A0A6P1HF87-F1
#
_entry.id   AF-A0A6P1HF87-F1
#
_cell.length_a   1.000
_cell.length_b   1.000
_cell.length_c   1.000
_cell.angle_alpha   90.00
_cell.angle_beta   90.00
_cell.angle_gamma   90.00
#
_symmetry.space_group_name_H-M   'P 1'
#
loop_
_entity.id
_entity.type
_entity.pdbx_description
1 polymer ?
#
loop_
_entity_poly.entity_id
_entity_poly.type
_entity_poly.pdbx_seq_one_letter_code
_entity_poly.pdbx_strand_id
1 'polypeptide(L)' 'MTQHFRYLSTKDLESQIEKLRYDMVTLGLTLGVSNPKTIEISKQLDKYLTEYQNRSVSNPPTTIRNNHYSEIT' A
#
# COMPACT_ATOMS: atom_id res chain seq x y z
N MET A 1 15.75 -0.20 -9.52
CA MET A 1 15.00 -1.41 -9.90
C MET A 1 13.53 -1.27 -9.49
N THR A 2 12.73 -0.51 -10.24
CA THR A 2 11.33 -0.14 -9.91
C THR A 2 10.32 -0.56 -10.99
N GLN A 3 10.73 -1.44 -11.91
CA GLN A 3 9.98 -1.76 -13.14
C GLN A 3 8.91 -2.85 -12.96
N HIS A 4 8.87 -3.60 -11.84
CA HIS A 4 8.00 -4.78 -11.73
C HIS A 4 6.51 -4.47 -11.49
N PHE A 5 6.21 -3.32 -10.89
CA PHE A 5 4.83 -2.97 -10.52
C PHE A 5 3.98 -2.53 -11.71
N ARG A 6 4.57 -1.85 -12.70
CA ARG A 6 3.88 -1.28 -13.86
C ARG A 6 3.08 -2.28 -14.68
N TYR A 7 3.40 -3.56 -14.59
CA TYR A 7 2.76 -4.64 -15.37
C TYR A 7 1.74 -5.46 -14.59
N LEU A 8 1.65 -5.29 -13.27
CA LEU A 8 0.65 -5.99 -12.45
C LEU A 8 -0.72 -5.33 -12.68
N SER A 9 -1.79 -6.13 -12.79
CA SER A 9 -3.14 -5.59 -12.69
C SER A 9 -3.43 -5.12 -11.26
N THR A 10 -4.48 -4.31 -11.06
CA THR A 10 -4.91 -3.92 -9.70
C THR A 10 -5.22 -5.14 -8.84
N LYS A 11 -5.86 -6.17 -9.42
CA LYS A 11 -6.20 -7.42 -8.73
C LYS A 11 -4.96 -8.22 -8.33
N ASP A 12 -3.94 -8.25 -9.19
CA ASP A 12 -2.68 -8.91 -8.84
C ASP A 12 -1.97 -8.16 -7.72
N LEU A 13 -2.03 -6.83 -7.74
CA LEU A 13 -1.47 -5.98 -6.70
C LEU A 13 -2.17 -6.23 -5.35
N GLU A 14 -3.50 -6.29 -5.32
CA GLU A 14 -4.30 -6.67 -4.14
C GLU A 14 -3.91 -8.06 -3.63
N SER A 15 -3.82 -9.05 -4.52
CA SER A 15 -3.43 -10.42 -4.14
C SER A 15 -2.04 -10.47 -3.51
N GLN A 16 -1.10 -9.66 -4.01
CA GLN A 16 0.26 -9.60 -3.47
C GLN A 16 0.30 -8.86 -2.12
N ILE A 17 -0.50 -7.81 -1.94
CA ILE A 17 -0.69 -7.13 -0.66
C ILE A 17 -1.22 -8.10 0.38
N GLU A 18 -2.27 -8.85 0.05
CA GLU A 18 -2.88 -9.83 0.95
C GLU A 18 -1.88 -10.92 1.39
N LYS A 19 -1.11 -11.45 0.42
CA LYS A 19 -0.05 -12.43 0.70
C LYS A 19 1.03 -11.86 1.62
N LEU A 20 1.58 -10.68 1.29
CA LEU A 20 2.63 -10.05 2.08
C LEU A 20 2.14 -9.70 3.49
N ARG A 21 0.87 -9.29 3.65
CA ARG A 21 0.27 -9.04 4.95
C ARG A 21 0.22 -10.33 5.79
N TYR A 22 -0.23 -11.43 5.20
CA TYR A 22 -0.27 -12.73 5.88
C TYR A 22 1.13 -13.18 6.32
N ASP A 23 2.12 -13.07 5.42
CA ASP A 23 3.50 -13.45 5.70
C ASP A 23 4.11 -12.56 6.80
N MET A 24 3.86 -11.24 6.76
CA MET A 24 4.35 -10.30 7.78
C MET A 24 3.80 -10.63 9.17
N VAL A 25 2.49 -10.91 9.27
CA VAL A 25 1.84 -11.26 10.55
C VAL A 25 2.39 -12.59 11.06
N THR A 26 2.48 -13.60 10.19
CA THR A 26 2.98 -14.92 10.55
C THR A 26 4.43 -14.86 11.04
N LEU A 27 5.31 -14.14 10.33
CA LEU A 27 6.69 -13.94 10.75
C LEU A 27 6.80 -13.08 12.00
N GLY A 28 5.97 -12.04 12.14
CA GLY A 28 5.93 -11.20 13.33
C GLY A 28 5.55 -11.97 14.58
N LEU A 29 4.62 -12.91 14.47
CA LEU A 29 4.22 -13.81 15.56
C LEU A 29 5.28 -14.89 15.85
N THR A 30 5.96 -15.39 14.82
CA THR A 30 6.92 -16.51 14.95
C THR A 30 8.32 -16.06 15.38
N LEU A 31 8.82 -14.97 14.80
CA LEU A 31 10.20 -14.50 14.92
C LEU A 31 10.33 -13.15 15.64
N GLY A 32 9.20 -12.46 15.86
CA GLY A 32 9.15 -11.11 16.40
C GLY A 32 9.08 -10.02 15.31
N VAL A 33 8.46 -8.90 15.66
CA VAL A 33 8.28 -7.74 14.76
C VAL A 33 9.59 -7.04 14.41
N SER A 34 10.58 -7.10 15.30
CA SER A 34 11.92 -6.53 15.09
C SER A 34 12.85 -7.46 14.32
N ASN A 35 12.41 -8.67 13.95
CA ASN A 35 13.23 -9.58 13.18
C ASN A 35 13.55 -8.98 11.79
N PRO A 36 14.79 -9.07 11.29
CA PRO A 36 15.16 -8.52 9.98
C PRO A 36 14.26 -9.02 8.84
N LYS A 37 13.78 -10.27 8.90
CA LYS A 37 12.86 -10.82 7.88
C LYS A 37 11.48 -10.18 7.94
N THR A 38 10.95 -9.95 9.14
CA THR A 38 9.66 -9.28 9.33
C THR A 38 9.73 -7.83 8.83
N ILE A 39 10.84 -7.14 9.13
CA ILE A 39 11.10 -5.76 8.65
C ILE A 39 11.23 -5.71 7.13
N GLU A 40 11.89 -6.70 6.52
CA GLU A 40 12.03 -6.73 5.06
C GLU A 40 10.67 -6.93 4.37
N ILE A 41 9.84 -7.84 4.87
CA ILE A 41 8.48 -8.02 4.35
C ILE A 41 7.63 -6.76 4.58
N SER A 42 7.74 -6.08 5.72
CA SER A 42 6.97 -4.86 5.96
C SER A 42 7.34 -3.75 4.96
N LYS A 43 8.64 -3.57 4.66
CA LYS A 43 9.11 -2.63 3.63
C LYS A 43 8.62 -3.00 2.23
N GLN A 44 8.49 -4.29 1.92
CA GLN A 44 7.93 -4.72 0.65
C GLN A 44 6.44 -4.43 0.60
N LEU A 45 5.69 -4.76 1.65
CA LEU A 45 4.26 -4.47 1.78
C LEU A 45 3.97 -2.97 1.58
N ASP A 46 4.74 -2.09 2.21
CA ASP A 46 4.60 -0.63 2.06
C ASP A 46 4.75 -0.17 0.60
N LYS A 47 5.67 -0.77 -0.17
CA LYS A 47 5.83 -0.45 -1.60
C LYS A 47 4.60 -0.84 -2.42
N TYR A 48 4.04 -2.02 -2.16
CA TYR A 48 2.83 -2.49 -2.85
C TYR A 48 1.62 -1.63 -2.48
N LEU A 49 1.46 -1.26 -1.21
CA LEU A 49 0.40 -0.36 -0.74
C LEU A 49 0.51 1.03 -1.38
N THR A 50 1.73 1.58 -1.44
CA THR A 50 1.97 2.88 -2.09
C THR A 50 1.57 2.85 -3.56
N GLU A 51 1.94 1.80 -4.30
CA GLU A 51 1.55 1.63 -5.70
C GLU A 51 0.02 1.51 -5.84
N TYR A 52 -0.64 0.76 -4.96
CA TYR A 52 -2.09 0.59 -4.99
C TYR A 52 -2.80 1.92 -4.74
N GLN A 53 -2.33 2.69 -3.75
CA GLN A 53 -2.82 4.04 -3.47
C GLN A 53 -2.63 4.97 -4.66
N ASN A 54 -1.46 4.98 -5.30
CA ASN A 54 -1.19 5.81 -6.47
C ASN A 54 -2.17 5.52 -7.63
N ARG A 55 -2.52 4.25 -7.83
CA ARG A 55 -3.51 3.84 -8.85
C ARG A 55 -4.92 4.32 -8.53
N SER A 56 -5.29 4.29 -7.24
CA SER A 56 -6.60 4.79 -6.80
C SER A 56 -6.71 6.32 -6.94
N VAL A 57 -5.62 7.05 -6.76
CA VAL A 57 -5.55 8.51 -6.90
C VAL A 57 -5.51 8.95 -8.38
N SER A 58 -4.97 8.12 -9.28
CA SER A 58 -4.95 8.41 -10.73
C SER A 58 -6.30 8.23 -11.43
N ASN A 59 -7.34 7.74 -10.74
CA ASN A 59 -8.72 7.86 -11.21
C ASN A 59 -9.25 9.23 -10.73
N PRO A 60 -9.35 10.25 -11.58
CA PRO A 60 -9.83 11.55 -11.14
C PRO A 60 -11.23 11.40 -10.54
N PRO A 61 -11.47 11.91 -9.33
CA PRO A 61 -12.82 11.98 -8.80
C PRO A 61 -13.62 12.95 -9.68
N THR A 62 -14.59 12.45 -10.42
CA THR A 62 -15.71 13.26 -10.93
C THR A 62 -16.61 13.65 -9.76
N THR A 63 -16.08 14.42 -8.82
CA THR A 63 -16.86 15.03 -7.76
C THR A 63 -16.35 16.45 -7.56
N ILE A 64 -17.05 17.37 -8.23
CA ILE A 64 -17.10 18.77 -7.82
C ILE A 64 -17.54 18.77 -6.35
N ARG A 65 -16.63 19.11 -5.45
CA ARG A 65 -16.97 19.50 -4.08
C ARG A 65 -16.36 20.85 -3.81
N ASN A 66 -17.15 21.88 -4.12
CA ASN A 66 -17.04 23.18 -3.48
C ASN A 66 -17.17 22.95 -1.97
N ASN A 67 -16.14 23.23 -1.20
CA ASN A 67 -16.29 23.59 0.21
C ASN A 67 -15.17 24.56 0.59
N HIS A 68 -15.59 25.82 0.59
CA HIS A 68 -14.90 26.99 1.10
C HIS A 68 -14.79 26.85 2.62
N TYR A 69 -13.60 26.61 3.16
CA TYR A 69 -13.35 26.82 4.59
C TYR A 69 -12.80 28.23 4.74
N SER A 70 -13.69 29.15 5.11
CA SER A 70 -13.33 30.45 5.66
C SER A 70 -12.67 30.25 7.02
N GLU A 71 -11.46 30.76 7.16
CA GLU A 71 -10.76 30.93 8.43
C GLU A 71 -11.64 31.74 9.39
N ILE A 72 -11.84 31.23 10.60
CA ILE A 72 -12.51 31.96 11.67
C ILE A 72 -11.38 32.62 12.49
N THR A 73 -11.36 33.95 12.41
CA THR A 73 -10.63 34.91 13.27
C THR A 73 -10.81 34.68 14.76
#